data_AF-A0A7G2FF49-F1
#
_entry.id   AF-A0A7G2FF49-F1
#
_cell.length_a   1.000
_cell.length_b   1.000
_cell.length_c   1.000
_cell.angle_alpha   90.00
_cell.angle_beta   90.00
_cell.angle_gamma   90.00
#
_symmetry.space_group_name_H-M   'P 1'
#
loop_
_entity.id
_entity.type
_entity.pdbx_description
1 polymer ?
#
loop_
_entity_poly.entity_id
_entity_poly.type
_entity_poly.pdbx_seq_one_letter_code
_entity_poly.pdbx_strand_id
1 'polypeptide(L)'
;MDGDELTEQETALYDRQIRVWGAGAQRRLSKSHVLVSGIKGTVAEFCKNIVLAGVGKTVAEICCDSLKDFNPMVHVSIEKGDLSTLGVDFFEKFDVVVIGYSSRATKKAVNEKCRNLAKRVAFYTVDCRGSCGEIFVDLQNYKYTKKKLDETVECELTFPSFEEAVSVPWKPMPRRTAKLYFAMRVIELFEETEGRKPGECSLSDLPRVLKLKKELCEGNSVSENHIPDILLERLVSNNTEFPPACAIIGGILGQEVIKVISGKGEPLKNFFYFDAEDGKVTSEQKKAQEYINCSLASGEAESQMFMPFSIFFKLLQFIRGCKESEKVNGKVVIITGSSSGIGEHLAYEYARRGAYLTLVARREDRLQVVADRCRKLGSPDVAVVRGDVSVIKDCKRFVQETISRFGRLDHLVNNAGIAEAKFFEDYSEISDVLPIVNTNFWGPVYATHFAIPHLKKTKGKIIAVASPAGWSGVPRMSIYAASKAAMINFYETLRIELHPQVGVTIVFPGLIENGNTNPDLLAEKQDWSQVVAIESAAECAKAVVNGICRGKTFVAEPSWVRVLFWLSAICPELLISKPKRN
;
A
#
# COMPACT_ATOMS: atom_id res chain seq x y z
N MET A 1 44.42 -9.06 -1.33
CA MET A 1 43.71 -8.04 -2.13
C MET A 1 43.37 -8.70 -3.47
N ASP A 2 42.52 -8.05 -4.27
CA ASP A 2 41.92 -8.53 -5.53
C ASP A 2 40.69 -9.45 -5.34
N GLY A 3 39.61 -9.14 -6.09
CA GLY A 3 38.34 -9.90 -6.10
C GLY A 3 37.17 -9.34 -5.26
N ASP A 4 37.20 -8.06 -4.87
CA ASP A 4 36.28 -7.54 -3.83
C ASP A 4 35.32 -6.40 -4.24
N GLU A 5 35.34 -5.92 -5.48
CA GLU A 5 34.37 -4.92 -5.97
C GLU A 5 33.27 -5.55 -6.83
N LEU A 6 32.07 -4.99 -6.78
CA LEU A 6 30.99 -5.35 -7.70
C LEU A 6 31.34 -4.83 -9.09
N THR A 7 31.10 -5.63 -10.12
CA THR A 7 31.30 -5.18 -11.50
C THR A 7 30.41 -3.97 -11.82
N GLU A 8 30.76 -3.19 -12.85
CA GLU A 8 29.90 -2.09 -13.33
C GLU A 8 28.52 -2.60 -13.73
N GLN A 9 28.43 -3.80 -14.30
CA GLN A 9 27.18 -4.45 -14.70
C GLN A 9 26.31 -4.82 -13.48
N GLU A 10 26.88 -5.43 -12.44
CA GLU A 10 26.16 -5.65 -11.17
C GLU A 10 25.75 -4.34 -10.51
N THR A 11 26.64 -3.34 -10.51
CA THR A 11 26.38 -2.03 -9.89
C THR A 11 25.25 -1.30 -10.59
N ALA A 12 25.16 -1.39 -11.93
CA ALA A 12 24.05 -0.86 -12.70
C ALA A 12 22.74 -1.64 -12.49
N LEU A 13 22.81 -2.98 -12.50
CA LEU A 13 21.64 -3.85 -12.28
C LEU A 13 21.03 -3.66 -10.88
N TYR A 14 21.89 -3.51 -9.87
CA TYR A 14 21.50 -3.43 -8.47
C TYR A 14 21.48 -2.01 -7.90
N ASP A 15 21.65 -0.94 -8.68
CA ASP A 15 21.73 0.46 -8.21
C ASP A 15 20.66 0.81 -7.16
N ARG A 16 19.38 0.51 -7.44
CA ARG A 16 18.26 0.78 -6.52
C ARG A 16 18.36 -0.02 -5.21
N GLN A 17 18.84 -1.27 -5.28
CA GLN A 17 19.05 -2.15 -4.12
C GLN A 17 20.26 -1.70 -3.29
N ILE A 18 21.37 -1.34 -3.96
CA ILE A 18 22.58 -0.76 -3.37
C ILE A 18 22.25 0.56 -2.65
N ARG A 19 21.32 1.38 -3.14
CA ARG A 19 20.83 2.58 -2.41
C ARG A 19 20.04 2.26 -1.14
N VAL A 20 19.36 1.12 -1.07
CA VAL A 20 18.57 0.70 0.11
C VAL A 20 19.46 0.08 1.19
N TRP A 21 20.31 -0.88 0.84
CA TRP A 21 21.10 -1.64 1.84
C TRP A 21 22.63 -1.47 1.72
N GLY A 22 23.15 -0.80 0.70
CA GLY A 22 24.57 -0.50 0.52
C GLY A 22 25.37 -1.62 -0.16
N ALA A 23 26.42 -1.25 -0.91
CA ALA A 23 27.23 -2.20 -1.68
C ALA A 23 27.84 -3.33 -0.82
N GLY A 24 28.23 -3.03 0.43
CA GLY A 24 28.71 -4.06 1.37
C GLY A 24 27.68 -5.12 1.79
N ALA A 25 26.38 -4.83 1.66
CA ALA A 25 25.32 -5.82 1.81
C ALA A 25 25.04 -6.55 0.49
N GLN A 26 25.07 -5.85 -0.65
CA GLN A 26 24.93 -6.48 -1.97
C GLN A 26 26.03 -7.52 -2.22
N ARG A 27 27.29 -7.24 -1.84
CA ARG A 27 28.42 -8.20 -1.89
C ARG A 27 28.28 -9.42 -0.98
N ARG A 28 27.37 -9.41 0.00
CA ARG A 28 26.99 -10.63 0.75
C ARG A 28 25.87 -11.37 0.03
N LEU A 29 24.84 -10.66 -0.42
CA LEU A 29 23.73 -11.23 -1.18
C LEU A 29 24.21 -11.98 -2.45
N SER A 30 25.18 -11.45 -3.19
CA SER A 30 25.74 -12.11 -4.38
C SER A 30 26.71 -13.27 -4.08
N LYS A 31 27.11 -13.46 -2.81
CA LYS A 31 28.00 -14.55 -2.37
C LYS A 31 27.28 -15.61 -1.52
N SER A 32 25.94 -15.53 -1.38
CA SER A 32 25.17 -16.42 -0.51
C SER A 32 24.38 -17.49 -1.24
N HIS A 33 24.37 -18.69 -0.68
CA HIS A 33 23.65 -19.85 -1.18
C HIS A 33 22.38 -20.11 -0.35
N VAL A 34 21.22 -20.21 -1.00
CA VAL A 34 19.91 -20.40 -0.34
C VAL A 34 19.29 -21.73 -0.80
N LEU A 35 19.00 -22.62 0.14
CA LEU A 35 18.22 -23.84 -0.10
C LEU A 35 16.73 -23.54 0.12
N VAL A 36 15.89 -24.02 -0.79
CA VAL A 36 14.43 -23.87 -0.71
C VAL A 36 13.75 -25.20 -0.99
N SER A 37 12.75 -25.57 -0.18
CA SER A 37 11.95 -26.77 -0.36
C SER A 37 10.45 -26.48 -0.25
N GLY A 38 9.62 -27.36 -0.82
CA GLY A 38 8.17 -27.25 -0.81
C GLY A 38 7.64 -26.14 -1.75
N ILE A 39 8.00 -26.19 -3.03
CA ILE A 39 7.58 -25.18 -4.03
C ILE A 39 6.06 -25.26 -4.30
N LYS A 40 5.26 -24.60 -3.45
CA LYS A 40 3.87 -24.18 -3.72
C LYS A 40 3.79 -22.65 -3.80
N GLY A 41 2.61 -22.05 -3.98
CA GLY A 41 2.41 -20.62 -4.30
C GLY A 41 3.16 -19.61 -3.42
N THR A 42 3.21 -19.80 -2.11
CA THR A 42 3.90 -18.91 -1.15
C THR A 42 5.42 -19.00 -1.28
N VAL A 43 5.93 -20.22 -1.48
CA VAL A 43 7.36 -20.47 -1.69
C VAL A 43 7.77 -20.08 -3.11
N ALA A 44 6.87 -20.22 -4.09
CA ALA A 44 7.04 -19.71 -5.43
C ALA A 44 7.02 -18.17 -5.46
N GLU A 45 6.16 -17.49 -4.70
CA GLU A 45 6.19 -16.04 -4.51
C GLU A 45 7.48 -15.58 -3.81
N PHE A 46 7.94 -16.29 -2.77
CA PHE A 46 9.26 -16.05 -2.16
C PHE A 46 10.37 -16.15 -3.21
N CYS A 47 10.48 -17.30 -3.90
CA CYS A 47 11.48 -17.49 -4.95
C CYS A 47 11.36 -16.45 -6.06
N LYS A 48 10.14 -16.11 -6.50
CA LYS A 48 9.86 -15.08 -7.51
C LYS A 48 10.42 -13.72 -7.08
N ASN A 49 10.29 -13.34 -5.82
CA ASN A 49 10.87 -12.09 -5.30
C ASN A 49 12.41 -12.11 -5.23
N ILE A 50 13.05 -13.29 -5.20
CA ILE A 50 14.50 -13.43 -5.40
C ILE A 50 14.85 -13.43 -6.90
N VAL A 51 13.97 -13.96 -7.75
CA VAL A 51 14.18 -14.16 -9.19
C VAL A 51 12.85 -14.15 -9.98
N LEU A 52 12.56 -13.06 -10.70
CA LEU A 52 11.33 -12.69 -11.56
C LEU A 52 10.88 -13.46 -14.47
N ALA A 53 10.98 -14.69 -15.11
CA ALA A 53 10.32 -15.11 -16.38
C ALA A 53 9.78 -16.55 -16.37
N GLY A 54 10.00 -17.35 -17.43
CA GLY A 54 9.46 -18.70 -17.59
C GLY A 54 9.16 -19.11 -19.04
N VAL A 55 8.67 -20.31 -19.31
CA VAL A 55 8.14 -21.41 -18.46
C VAL A 55 8.37 -22.76 -19.19
N GLY A 56 8.47 -23.94 -18.53
CA GLY A 56 8.38 -25.20 -19.32
C GLY A 56 8.59 -26.63 -18.76
N LYS A 57 8.64 -26.95 -17.45
CA LYS A 57 8.93 -28.33 -16.95
C LYS A 57 8.02 -28.80 -15.77
N THR A 58 8.48 -29.55 -14.75
CA THR A 58 7.70 -29.82 -13.50
C THR A 58 7.71 -28.59 -12.57
N VAL A 59 6.90 -28.50 -11.48
CA VAL A 59 6.81 -27.23 -10.69
C VAL A 59 8.15 -26.67 -10.23
N ALA A 60 9.05 -27.49 -9.67
CA ALA A 60 10.38 -27.03 -9.26
C ALA A 60 11.31 -26.72 -10.45
N GLU A 61 11.10 -27.35 -11.61
CA GLU A 61 11.89 -27.13 -12.84
C GLU A 61 11.36 -25.94 -13.66
N ILE A 62 10.04 -25.74 -13.72
CA ILE A 62 9.35 -24.51 -14.13
C ILE A 62 9.95 -23.37 -13.33
N CYS A 63 9.88 -23.44 -12.00
CA CYS A 63 10.46 -22.40 -11.17
C CYS A 63 11.95 -22.26 -11.50
N CYS A 64 12.80 -23.26 -11.31
CA CYS A 64 14.24 -23.14 -11.55
C CYS A 64 14.61 -22.50 -12.90
N ASP A 65 13.96 -22.87 -14.00
CA ASP A 65 14.18 -22.22 -15.31
C ASP A 65 13.60 -20.80 -15.36
N SER A 66 12.32 -20.61 -14.99
CA SER A 66 11.68 -19.29 -14.83
C SER A 66 12.46 -18.31 -13.98
N LEU A 67 13.09 -18.81 -12.93
CA LEU A 67 13.80 -18.03 -11.92
C LEU A 67 15.11 -17.48 -12.53
N LYS A 68 15.94 -18.33 -13.16
CA LYS A 68 17.22 -17.92 -13.80
C LYS A 68 17.07 -16.70 -14.70
N ASP A 69 16.02 -16.70 -15.52
CA ASP A 69 15.82 -15.73 -16.61
C ASP A 69 15.75 -14.25 -16.14
N PHE A 70 15.25 -14.00 -14.93
CA PHE A 70 15.15 -12.62 -14.42
C PHE A 70 16.49 -12.05 -13.95
N ASN A 71 17.38 -12.89 -13.42
CA ASN A 71 18.64 -12.46 -12.83
C ASN A 71 19.76 -13.43 -13.21
N PRO A 72 20.47 -13.18 -14.34
CA PRO A 72 21.52 -14.08 -14.81
C PRO A 72 22.75 -14.16 -13.87
N MET A 73 22.82 -13.30 -12.85
CA MET A 73 23.84 -13.37 -11.79
C MET A 73 23.47 -14.37 -10.66
N VAL A 74 22.27 -14.97 -10.68
CA VAL A 74 21.80 -15.93 -9.66
C VAL A 74 21.71 -17.33 -10.27
N HIS A 75 22.64 -18.19 -9.88
CA HIS A 75 22.61 -19.60 -10.26
C HIS A 75 21.55 -20.36 -9.47
N VAL A 76 20.51 -20.84 -10.17
CA VAL A 76 19.47 -21.71 -9.61
C VAL A 76 19.68 -23.14 -10.09
N SER A 77 19.69 -24.09 -9.15
CA SER A 77 19.76 -25.53 -9.40
C SER A 77 18.57 -26.27 -8.78
N ILE A 78 18.50 -27.60 -8.93
CA ILE A 78 17.45 -28.44 -8.36
C ILE A 78 18.08 -29.72 -7.87
N GLU A 79 17.85 -30.04 -6.61
CA GLU A 79 18.23 -31.30 -6.00
C GLU A 79 16.98 -32.17 -5.83
N LYS A 80 17.06 -33.46 -6.20
CA LYS A 80 15.94 -34.40 -6.12
C LYS A 80 16.20 -35.42 -5.00
N GLY A 81 15.42 -35.34 -3.94
CA GLY A 81 15.51 -36.22 -2.77
C GLY A 81 14.54 -35.80 -1.67
N ASP A 82 14.57 -36.52 -0.54
CA ASP A 82 13.89 -36.12 0.70
C ASP A 82 14.89 -35.44 1.63
N LEU A 83 14.55 -34.26 2.15
CA LEU A 83 15.37 -33.54 3.14
C LEU A 83 15.65 -34.36 4.40
N SER A 84 14.78 -35.32 4.75
CA SER A 84 14.96 -36.19 5.90
C SER A 84 16.22 -37.07 5.76
N THR A 85 16.55 -37.52 4.55
CA THR A 85 17.65 -38.48 4.29
C THR A 85 18.98 -37.83 3.93
N LEU A 86 19.01 -36.54 3.59
CA LEU A 86 20.25 -35.81 3.26
C LEU A 86 21.14 -35.62 4.51
N GLY A 87 22.45 -35.85 4.36
CA GLY A 87 23.45 -35.66 5.42
C GLY A 87 23.74 -34.19 5.74
N VAL A 88 24.45 -33.93 6.85
CA VAL A 88 24.80 -32.54 7.27
C VAL A 88 25.66 -31.81 6.23
N ASP A 89 26.58 -32.52 5.58
CA ASP A 89 27.45 -32.04 4.50
C ASP A 89 26.68 -31.45 3.29
N PHE A 90 25.41 -31.79 3.14
CA PHE A 90 24.54 -31.17 2.14
C PHE A 90 24.13 -29.75 2.55
N PHE A 91 23.78 -29.56 3.83
CA PHE A 91 23.26 -28.29 4.36
C PHE A 91 24.37 -27.25 4.59
N GLU A 92 25.61 -27.68 4.84
CA GLU A 92 26.77 -26.78 5.01
C GLU A 92 27.05 -25.89 3.78
N LYS A 93 26.66 -26.36 2.59
CA LYS A 93 26.78 -25.65 1.31
C LYS A 93 25.95 -24.35 1.27
N PHE A 94 24.97 -24.19 2.16
CA PHE A 94 24.03 -23.08 2.18
C PHE A 94 24.29 -22.13 3.36
N ASP A 95 23.85 -20.88 3.23
CA ASP A 95 23.85 -19.89 4.32
C ASP A 95 22.45 -19.74 4.94
N VAL A 96 21.42 -20.05 4.14
CA VAL A 96 20.00 -20.00 4.53
C VAL A 96 19.29 -21.25 4.00
N VAL A 97 18.48 -21.87 4.86
CA VAL A 97 17.61 -23.01 4.54
C VAL A 97 16.16 -22.63 4.81
N VAL A 98 15.32 -22.69 3.77
CA VAL A 98 13.90 -22.36 3.82
C VAL A 98 13.06 -23.59 3.50
N ILE A 99 12.21 -24.02 4.45
CA ILE A 99 11.37 -25.21 4.31
C ILE A 99 9.89 -24.81 4.27
N GLY A 100 9.25 -24.97 3.12
CA GLY A 100 7.80 -24.97 3.02
C GLY A 100 7.19 -26.37 3.10
N TYR A 101 5.94 -26.46 3.55
CA TYR A 101 5.02 -27.58 3.30
C TYR A 101 5.57 -28.98 3.62
N SER A 102 6.39 -29.06 4.67
CA SER A 102 7.06 -30.29 5.11
C SER A 102 6.58 -30.69 6.50
N SER A 103 6.62 -31.99 6.82
CA SER A 103 6.11 -32.50 8.11
C SER A 103 6.88 -31.91 9.30
N ARG A 104 6.23 -31.89 10.47
CA ARG A 104 6.81 -31.42 11.73
C ARG A 104 8.11 -32.16 12.07
N ALA A 105 8.15 -33.48 11.88
CA ALA A 105 9.36 -34.30 11.96
C ALA A 105 10.48 -33.81 11.00
N THR A 106 10.20 -33.55 9.72
CA THR A 106 11.21 -33.06 8.77
C THR A 106 11.69 -31.65 9.11
N LYS A 107 10.79 -30.74 9.54
CA LYS A 107 11.15 -29.41 10.04
C LYS A 107 12.13 -29.50 11.22
N LYS A 108 11.83 -30.33 12.22
CA LYS A 108 12.74 -30.61 13.36
C LYS A 108 14.08 -31.14 12.86
N ALA A 109 14.08 -32.23 12.10
CA ALA A 109 15.29 -32.95 11.71
C ALA A 109 16.26 -32.07 10.90
N VAL A 110 15.75 -31.18 10.04
CA VAL A 110 16.62 -30.26 9.29
C VAL A 110 17.08 -29.07 10.12
N ASN A 111 16.25 -28.55 11.05
CA ASN A 111 16.70 -27.52 11.99
C ASN A 111 17.85 -28.03 12.88
N GLU A 112 17.73 -29.25 13.39
CA GLU A 112 18.77 -29.92 14.17
C GLU A 112 20.05 -30.12 13.34
N LYS A 113 19.95 -30.61 12.10
CA LYS A 113 21.09 -30.68 11.17
C LYS A 113 21.76 -29.30 10.97
N CYS A 114 20.99 -28.23 10.81
CA CYS A 114 21.51 -26.87 10.64
C CYS A 114 22.21 -26.32 11.90
N ARG A 115 21.77 -26.74 13.10
CA ARG A 115 22.39 -26.37 14.39
C ARG A 115 23.68 -27.13 14.68
N ASN A 116 23.81 -28.35 14.15
CA ASN A 116 24.98 -29.20 14.37
C ASN A 116 26.15 -28.92 13.38
N LEU A 117 26.02 -27.91 12.52
CA LEU A 117 27.07 -27.48 11.60
C LEU A 117 28.07 -26.52 12.28
N ALA A 118 29.36 -26.64 11.92
CA ALA A 118 30.39 -25.69 12.34
C ALA A 118 30.16 -24.29 11.72
N LYS A 119 29.55 -24.24 10.53
CA LYS A 119 29.06 -23.03 9.87
C LYS A 119 27.63 -22.72 10.34
N ARG A 120 27.40 -21.51 10.86
CA ARG A 120 26.05 -21.03 11.23
C ARG A 120 25.15 -20.85 10.01
N VAL A 121 24.21 -21.77 9.80
CA VAL A 121 23.16 -21.69 8.76
C VAL A 121 21.87 -21.15 9.36
N ALA A 122 21.27 -20.14 8.72
CA ALA A 122 19.99 -19.57 9.13
C ALA A 122 18.83 -20.47 8.67
N PHE A 123 17.90 -20.78 9.57
CA PHE A 123 16.81 -21.71 9.31
C PHE A 123 15.44 -21.03 9.36
N TYR A 124 14.60 -21.34 8.37
CA TYR A 124 13.24 -20.83 8.24
C TYR A 124 12.25 -21.95 7.91
N THR A 125 11.02 -21.86 8.43
CA THR A 125 9.88 -22.59 7.85
C THR A 125 8.78 -21.63 7.43
N VAL A 126 7.99 -21.98 6.42
CA VAL A 126 6.86 -21.18 5.94
C VAL A 126 5.70 -22.06 5.50
N ASP A 127 4.49 -21.76 5.97
CA ASP A 127 3.28 -22.46 5.54
C ASP A 127 2.12 -21.48 5.40
N CYS A 128 1.39 -21.58 4.29
CA CYS A 128 0.12 -20.90 4.06
C CYS A 128 -0.98 -21.95 3.81
N ARG A 129 -2.10 -21.85 4.54
CA ARG A 129 -3.29 -22.71 4.45
C ARG A 129 -4.52 -21.81 4.30
N GLY A 130 -5.18 -21.84 3.14
CA GLY A 130 -6.21 -20.87 2.80
C GLY A 130 -5.65 -19.45 2.84
N SER A 131 -6.25 -18.62 3.70
CA SER A 131 -5.86 -17.23 3.95
C SER A 131 -5.05 -17.02 5.24
N CYS A 132 -4.64 -18.10 5.91
CA CYS A 132 -3.78 -18.10 7.10
C CYS A 132 -2.35 -18.51 6.77
N GLY A 133 -1.36 -18.01 7.49
CA GLY A 133 0.01 -18.51 7.38
C GLY A 133 0.94 -18.20 8.55
N GLU A 134 2.01 -18.99 8.62
CA GLU A 134 3.06 -18.98 9.64
C GLU A 134 4.43 -18.86 8.97
N ILE A 135 5.32 -18.06 9.56
CA ILE A 135 6.77 -18.14 9.34
C ILE A 135 7.43 -18.44 10.68
N PHE A 136 8.34 -19.41 10.73
CA PHE A 136 9.28 -19.62 11.84
C PHE A 136 10.70 -19.21 11.42
N VAL A 137 11.48 -18.72 12.38
CA VAL A 137 12.87 -18.28 12.20
C VAL A 137 13.74 -18.77 13.35
N ASP A 138 14.82 -19.46 13.03
CA ASP A 138 15.93 -19.77 13.94
C ASP A 138 17.26 -19.32 13.30
N LEU A 139 17.89 -18.30 13.90
CA LEU A 139 19.18 -17.77 13.46
C LEU A 139 20.35 -18.23 14.33
N GLN A 140 20.09 -19.14 15.28
CA GLN A 140 21.02 -19.60 16.32
C GLN A 140 21.47 -18.42 17.21
N ASN A 141 22.78 -18.22 17.39
CA ASN A 141 23.32 -16.96 17.88
C ASN A 141 23.63 -16.05 16.68
N TYR A 142 23.00 -14.88 16.62
CA TYR A 142 23.05 -14.00 15.46
C TYR A 142 23.30 -12.54 15.84
N LYS A 143 24.20 -11.88 15.10
CA LYS A 143 24.54 -10.45 15.25
C LYS A 143 24.06 -9.66 14.05
N TYR A 144 23.48 -8.49 14.30
CA TYR A 144 22.95 -7.61 13.27
C TYR A 144 23.22 -6.13 13.57
N THR A 145 23.17 -5.29 12.55
CA THR A 145 23.36 -3.84 12.69
C THR A 145 22.05 -3.06 12.61
N LYS A 146 21.86 -2.12 13.53
CA LYS A 146 20.68 -1.27 13.65
C LYS A 146 21.09 0.20 13.69
N LYS A 147 20.57 1.02 12.76
CA LYS A 147 20.73 2.47 12.83
C LYS A 147 19.79 3.06 13.88
N LYS A 148 20.31 3.95 14.73
CA LYS A 148 19.56 4.65 15.76
C LYS A 148 20.19 6.03 15.98
N LEU A 149 19.47 7.10 15.62
CA LEU A 149 19.95 8.49 15.76
C LEU A 149 21.34 8.68 15.13
N ASP A 150 21.43 8.33 13.84
CA ASP A 150 22.61 8.33 12.97
C ASP A 150 23.80 7.42 13.36
N GLU A 151 23.89 6.95 14.61
CA GLU A 151 24.80 5.88 15.02
C GLU A 151 24.36 4.51 14.48
N THR A 152 25.33 3.61 14.27
CA THR A 152 25.10 2.21 13.89
C THR A 152 25.51 1.30 15.03
N VAL A 153 24.53 0.68 15.68
CA VAL A 153 24.71 -0.18 16.85
C VAL A 153 24.71 -1.65 16.41
N GLU A 154 25.65 -2.44 16.90
CA GLU A 154 25.62 -3.90 16.78
C GLU A 154 24.74 -4.49 17.88
N CYS A 155 23.92 -5.48 17.53
CA CYS A 155 22.97 -6.13 18.43
C CYS A 155 23.02 -7.65 18.26
N GLU A 156 22.99 -8.38 19.37
CA GLU A 156 23.06 -9.84 19.41
C GLU A 156 21.73 -10.46 19.86
N LEU A 157 21.34 -11.57 19.23
CA LEU A 157 20.10 -12.30 19.49
C LEU A 157 20.35 -13.82 19.46
N THR A 158 19.98 -14.51 20.54
CA THR A 158 19.87 -15.98 20.58
C THR A 158 18.45 -16.41 20.25
N PHE A 159 18.31 -17.45 19.43
CA PHE A 159 17.05 -18.09 19.02
C PHE A 159 16.94 -19.51 19.59
N PRO A 160 15.74 -20.00 19.94
CA PRO A 160 15.49 -21.41 20.23
C PRO A 160 15.38 -22.25 18.95
N SER A 161 15.52 -23.57 19.06
CA SER A 161 15.30 -24.52 17.96
C SER A 161 13.81 -24.57 17.60
N PHE A 162 13.50 -25.15 16.43
CA PHE A 162 12.12 -25.41 16.05
C PHE A 162 11.40 -26.29 17.08
N GLU A 163 12.06 -27.32 17.60
CA GLU A 163 11.50 -28.20 18.64
C GLU A 163 11.25 -27.45 19.95
N GLU A 164 12.24 -26.69 20.45
CA GLU A 164 12.11 -25.87 21.65
C GLU A 164 10.94 -24.87 21.51
N ALA A 165 10.80 -24.27 20.32
CA ALA A 165 9.78 -23.26 20.04
C ALA A 165 8.35 -23.82 19.91
N VAL A 166 8.15 -25.01 19.34
CA VAL A 166 6.81 -25.65 19.23
C VAL A 166 6.41 -26.45 20.46
N SER A 167 7.36 -26.77 21.36
CA SER A 167 7.11 -27.59 22.55
C SER A 167 6.89 -26.77 23.83
N VAL A 168 6.86 -25.44 23.73
CA VAL A 168 6.56 -24.57 24.87
C VAL A 168 5.13 -24.86 25.39
N PRO A 169 4.95 -25.17 26.70
CA PRO A 169 3.63 -25.39 27.28
C PRO A 169 2.73 -24.17 27.11
N TRP A 170 1.43 -24.38 26.83
CA TRP A 170 0.54 -23.26 26.50
C TRP A 170 0.08 -22.46 27.73
N LYS A 171 0.03 -23.07 28.92
CA LYS A 171 -0.38 -22.43 30.19
C LYS A 171 0.36 -21.12 30.55
N PRO A 172 1.70 -21.05 30.48
CA PRO A 172 2.44 -19.81 30.76
C PRO A 172 2.44 -18.80 29.61
N MET A 173 1.81 -19.08 28.45
CA MET A 173 1.90 -18.18 27.31
C MET A 173 1.16 -16.85 27.53
N PRO A 174 1.68 -15.72 27.01
CA PRO A 174 0.98 -14.45 27.07
C PRO A 174 -0.42 -14.54 26.43
N ARG A 175 -1.44 -13.94 27.06
CA ARG A 175 -2.82 -13.88 26.50
C ARG A 175 -2.94 -13.20 25.12
N ARG A 176 -1.85 -12.59 24.63
CA ARG A 176 -1.72 -11.95 23.32
C ARG A 176 -1.20 -12.87 22.21
N THR A 177 -0.71 -14.08 22.54
CA THR A 177 -0.20 -15.05 21.57
C THR A 177 -1.25 -15.30 20.48
N ALA A 178 -0.83 -15.32 19.23
CA ALA A 178 -1.74 -15.49 18.10
C ALA A 178 -2.51 -16.82 18.20
N LYS A 179 -3.84 -16.79 18.05
CA LYS A 179 -4.69 -17.99 18.01
C LYS A 179 -4.24 -19.00 16.95
N LEU A 180 -3.68 -18.49 15.86
CA LEU A 180 -3.12 -19.28 14.76
C LEU A 180 -1.94 -20.16 15.20
N TYR A 181 -1.12 -19.77 16.19
CA TYR A 181 -0.08 -20.64 16.75
C TYR A 181 -0.69 -21.96 17.24
N PHE A 182 -1.65 -21.88 18.15
CA PHE A 182 -2.29 -23.04 18.75
C PHE A 182 -3.02 -23.87 17.69
N ALA A 183 -3.73 -23.22 16.77
CA ALA A 183 -4.41 -23.89 15.67
C ALA A 183 -3.42 -24.64 14.75
N MET A 184 -2.29 -24.03 14.36
CA MET A 184 -1.24 -24.68 13.56
C MET A 184 -0.63 -25.87 14.30
N ARG A 185 -0.36 -25.76 15.61
CA ARG A 185 0.16 -26.89 16.41
C ARG A 185 -0.83 -28.05 16.54
N VAL A 186 -2.14 -27.78 16.63
CA VAL A 186 -3.19 -28.83 16.56
C VAL A 186 -3.17 -29.53 15.21
N ILE A 187 -3.11 -28.77 14.11
CA ILE A 187 -3.14 -29.32 12.74
C ILE A 187 -1.87 -30.13 12.43
N GLU A 188 -0.68 -29.62 12.75
CA GLU A 188 0.58 -30.33 12.52
C GLU A 188 0.66 -31.64 13.32
N LEU A 189 0.20 -31.64 14.57
CA LEU A 189 0.17 -32.88 15.36
C LEU A 189 -0.88 -33.85 14.80
N PHE A 190 -2.04 -33.37 14.36
CA PHE A 190 -3.06 -34.21 13.72
C PHE A 190 -2.51 -34.89 12.45
N GLU A 191 -1.84 -34.13 11.58
CA GLU A 191 -1.19 -34.66 10.37
C GLU A 191 -0.13 -35.71 10.72
N GLU A 192 0.69 -35.44 11.74
CA GLU A 192 1.73 -36.34 12.24
C GLU A 192 1.16 -37.64 12.85
N THR A 193 0.05 -37.57 13.60
CA THR A 193 -0.59 -38.75 14.22
C THR A 193 -1.40 -39.61 13.25
N GLU A 194 -2.02 -39.01 12.23
CA GLU A 194 -2.90 -39.72 11.28
C GLU A 194 -2.21 -40.00 9.93
N GLY A 195 -0.91 -39.73 9.82
CA GLY A 195 -0.10 -40.01 8.62
C GLY A 195 -0.48 -39.17 7.39
N ARG A 196 -1.12 -38.01 7.59
CA ARG A 196 -1.44 -37.06 6.51
C ARG A 196 -0.21 -36.25 6.13
N LYS A 197 -0.03 -35.91 4.85
CA LYS A 197 1.01 -34.92 4.46
C LYS A 197 0.51 -33.48 4.66
N PRO A 198 1.40 -32.48 4.78
CA PRO A 198 1.03 -31.08 4.98
C PRO A 198 0.07 -30.51 3.93
N GLY A 199 -1.17 -30.28 4.35
CA GLY A 199 -2.27 -29.83 3.49
C GLY A 199 -3.01 -30.95 2.76
N GLU A 200 -3.03 -32.17 3.31
CA GLU A 200 -3.94 -33.26 2.88
C GLU A 200 -5.16 -33.43 3.82
N CYS A 201 -5.29 -32.65 4.89
CA CYS A 201 -6.48 -32.63 5.76
C CYS A 201 -7.74 -32.22 4.98
N SER A 202 -8.91 -32.67 5.42
CA SER A 202 -10.20 -32.37 4.78
C SER A 202 -11.30 -32.12 5.81
N LEU A 203 -12.43 -31.55 5.42
CA LEU A 203 -13.59 -31.42 6.33
C LEU A 203 -14.05 -32.77 6.96
N SER A 204 -13.71 -33.93 6.37
CA SER A 204 -13.95 -35.26 6.96
C SER A 204 -13.03 -35.60 8.15
N ASP A 205 -11.97 -34.81 8.35
CA ASP A 205 -11.03 -34.89 9.46
C ASP A 205 -11.40 -33.94 10.61
N LEU A 206 -12.20 -32.89 10.35
CA LEU A 206 -12.54 -31.86 11.34
C LEU A 206 -13.06 -32.43 12.68
N PRO A 207 -13.91 -33.48 12.75
CA PRO A 207 -14.33 -34.06 14.03
C PRO A 207 -13.16 -34.66 14.83
N ARG A 208 -12.14 -35.22 14.18
CA ARG A 208 -10.93 -35.75 14.84
C ARG A 208 -9.97 -34.61 15.22
N VAL A 209 -9.84 -33.59 14.38
CA VAL A 209 -9.09 -32.35 14.69
C VAL A 209 -9.66 -31.64 15.92
N LEU A 210 -10.99 -31.52 16.05
CA LEU A 210 -11.64 -30.91 17.22
C LEU A 210 -11.50 -31.75 18.49
N LYS A 211 -11.46 -33.09 18.37
CA LYS A 211 -11.11 -33.99 19.49
C LYS A 211 -9.66 -33.75 19.95
N LEU A 212 -8.69 -33.67 19.03
CA LEU A 212 -7.29 -33.41 19.37
C LEU A 212 -7.09 -31.98 19.93
N LYS A 213 -7.82 -30.98 19.41
CA LYS A 213 -7.88 -29.61 19.99
C LYS A 213 -8.21 -29.68 21.48
N LYS A 214 -9.25 -30.43 21.85
CA LYS A 214 -9.70 -30.59 23.23
C LYS A 214 -8.64 -31.29 24.09
N GLU A 215 -8.10 -32.42 23.63
CA GLU A 215 -7.07 -33.19 24.35
C GLU A 215 -5.80 -32.34 24.61
N LEU A 216 -5.38 -31.53 23.63
CA LEU A 216 -4.27 -30.61 23.79
C LEU A 216 -4.58 -29.42 24.72
N CYS A 217 -5.80 -28.88 24.68
CA CYS A 217 -6.24 -27.82 25.59
C CYS A 217 -6.29 -28.30 27.04
N GLU A 218 -6.87 -29.48 27.28
CA GLU A 218 -6.93 -30.12 28.60
C GLU A 218 -5.52 -30.44 29.13
N GLY A 219 -4.68 -31.11 28.33
CA GLY A 219 -3.29 -31.42 28.69
C GLY A 219 -2.44 -30.19 28.99
N ASN A 220 -2.69 -29.06 28.32
CA ASN A 220 -2.01 -27.80 28.59
C ASN A 220 -2.70 -26.90 29.64
N SER A 221 -3.82 -27.31 30.26
CA SER A 221 -4.64 -26.45 31.14
C SER A 221 -5.10 -25.11 30.51
N VAL A 222 -5.41 -25.10 29.22
CA VAL A 222 -5.92 -23.92 28.48
C VAL A 222 -7.40 -24.13 28.13
N SER A 223 -8.20 -23.05 28.09
CA SER A 223 -9.60 -23.14 27.70
C SER A 223 -9.74 -23.46 26.21
N GLU A 224 -10.59 -24.43 25.86
CA GLU A 224 -10.90 -24.78 24.45
C GLU A 224 -11.29 -23.55 23.61
N ASN A 225 -11.96 -22.56 24.21
CA ASN A 225 -12.38 -21.31 23.57
C ASN A 225 -11.21 -20.40 23.13
N HIS A 226 -9.97 -20.72 23.51
CA HIS A 226 -8.78 -20.01 23.04
C HIS A 226 -8.47 -20.32 21.57
N ILE A 227 -8.86 -21.51 21.08
CA ILE A 227 -8.70 -21.96 19.69
C ILE A 227 -10.10 -22.02 19.06
N PRO A 228 -10.50 -21.05 18.21
CA PRO A 228 -11.84 -21.04 17.62
C PRO A 228 -12.02 -22.21 16.66
N ASP A 229 -13.13 -22.94 16.79
CA ASP A 229 -13.41 -24.09 15.92
C ASP A 229 -13.50 -23.67 14.44
N ILE A 230 -14.04 -22.48 14.15
CA ILE A 230 -14.08 -21.88 12.80
C ILE A 230 -12.68 -21.65 12.20
N LEU A 231 -11.64 -21.42 13.02
CA LEU A 231 -10.26 -21.29 12.53
C LEU A 231 -9.68 -22.65 12.13
N LEU A 232 -9.97 -23.70 12.90
CA LEU A 232 -9.61 -25.07 12.53
C LEU A 232 -10.38 -25.54 11.30
N GLU A 233 -11.69 -25.25 11.23
CA GLU A 233 -12.52 -25.50 10.06
C GLU A 233 -11.94 -24.84 8.79
N ARG A 234 -11.52 -23.58 8.86
CA ARG A 234 -10.83 -22.88 7.74
C ARG A 234 -9.51 -23.55 7.35
N LEU A 235 -8.66 -23.90 8.32
CA LEU A 235 -7.36 -24.56 8.08
C LEU A 235 -7.48 -25.99 7.52
N VAL A 236 -8.65 -26.62 7.69
CA VAL A 236 -8.96 -28.02 7.30
C VAL A 236 -9.85 -28.09 6.04
N SER A 237 -10.62 -27.05 5.74
CA SER A 237 -11.45 -26.95 4.53
C SER A 237 -10.67 -26.43 3.32
N ASN A 238 -9.70 -25.53 3.54
CA ASN A 238 -9.05 -24.81 2.45
C ASN A 238 -7.55 -25.10 2.34
N ASN A 239 -7.21 -26.23 1.72
CA ASN A 239 -5.84 -26.56 1.33
C ASN A 239 -5.33 -25.75 0.12
N THR A 240 -6.20 -24.96 -0.53
CA THR A 240 -5.75 -24.07 -1.61
C THR A 240 -5.13 -22.81 -1.03
N GLU A 241 -4.02 -22.40 -1.61
CA GLU A 241 -3.32 -21.19 -1.21
C GLU A 241 -4.04 -19.95 -1.73
N PHE A 242 -4.40 -19.02 -0.84
CA PHE A 242 -4.98 -17.74 -1.25
C PHE A 242 -3.89 -16.82 -1.80
N PRO A 243 -3.88 -16.44 -3.10
CA PRO A 243 -2.73 -15.76 -3.70
C PRO A 243 -2.34 -14.42 -3.04
N PRO A 244 -3.27 -13.58 -2.55
CA PRO A 244 -2.90 -12.39 -1.78
C PRO A 244 -2.17 -12.70 -0.46
N ALA A 245 -2.52 -13.80 0.23
CA ALA A 245 -1.77 -14.23 1.42
C ALA A 245 -0.36 -14.70 1.04
N CYS A 246 -0.23 -15.46 -0.06
CA CYS A 246 1.05 -15.93 -0.58
C CYS A 246 2.01 -14.77 -0.90
N ALA A 247 1.51 -13.72 -1.55
CA ALA A 247 2.29 -12.53 -1.87
C ALA A 247 2.75 -11.77 -0.60
N ILE A 248 1.89 -11.66 0.41
CA ILE A 248 2.23 -11.02 1.70
C ILE A 248 3.28 -11.86 2.45
N ILE A 249 3.05 -13.15 2.63
CA ILE A 249 3.91 -14.05 3.40
C ILE A 249 5.26 -14.25 2.69
N GLY A 250 5.24 -14.54 1.39
CA GLY A 250 6.45 -14.71 0.57
C GLY A 250 7.29 -13.43 0.46
N GLY A 251 6.64 -12.26 0.36
CA GLY A 251 7.32 -10.96 0.38
C GLY A 251 7.98 -10.63 1.73
N ILE A 252 7.29 -10.92 2.84
CA ILE A 252 7.85 -10.78 4.20
C ILE A 252 9.05 -11.72 4.37
N LEU A 253 8.91 -13.00 4.01
CA LEU A 253 9.98 -14.00 4.10
C LEU A 253 11.20 -13.59 3.25
N GLY A 254 10.97 -13.12 2.02
CA GLY A 254 12.04 -12.60 1.15
C GLY A 254 12.81 -11.46 1.81
N GLN A 255 12.09 -10.52 2.43
CA GLN A 255 12.71 -9.40 3.12
C GLN A 255 13.46 -9.84 4.40
N GLU A 256 12.97 -10.82 5.16
CA GLU A 256 13.69 -11.36 6.33
C GLU A 256 14.98 -12.10 5.95
N VAL A 257 14.94 -12.92 4.90
CA VAL A 257 16.15 -13.59 4.36
C VAL A 257 17.18 -12.56 3.89
N ILE A 258 16.74 -11.50 3.20
CA ILE A 258 17.60 -10.39 2.79
C ILE A 258 18.20 -9.65 4.01
N LYS A 259 17.43 -9.39 5.08
CA LYS A 259 17.98 -8.78 6.32
C LYS A 259 19.09 -9.64 6.93
N VAL A 260 18.91 -10.97 6.96
CA VAL A 260 19.84 -11.89 7.62
C VAL A 260 21.14 -12.07 6.83
N ILE A 261 21.06 -12.16 5.49
CA ILE A 261 22.27 -12.18 4.64
C ILE A 261 22.98 -10.80 4.65
N SER A 262 22.21 -9.70 4.61
CA SER A 262 22.77 -8.36 4.61
C SER A 262 23.32 -7.90 5.98
N GLY A 263 22.98 -8.56 7.08
CA GLY A 263 23.34 -8.14 8.44
C GLY A 263 22.69 -6.83 8.88
N LYS A 264 21.59 -6.41 8.23
CA LYS A 264 20.99 -5.08 8.37
C LYS A 264 19.51 -5.12 8.69
N GLY A 265 19.12 -4.37 9.71
CA GLY A 265 17.76 -4.33 10.21
C GLY A 265 17.46 -5.48 11.17
N GLU A 266 16.43 -5.27 11.98
CA GLU A 266 16.03 -6.19 13.04
C GLU A 266 15.27 -7.39 12.45
N PRO A 267 15.72 -8.64 12.68
CA PRO A 267 15.06 -9.83 12.18
C PRO A 267 13.79 -10.16 12.97
N LEU A 268 12.85 -10.83 12.31
CA LEU A 268 11.70 -11.51 12.91
C LEU A 268 12.18 -12.47 14.02
N LYS A 269 11.52 -12.46 15.18
CA LYS A 269 11.84 -13.32 16.34
C LYS A 269 10.59 -13.77 17.09
N ASN A 270 10.27 -15.06 17.24
CA ASN A 270 10.73 -16.24 16.48
C ASN A 270 9.72 -16.67 15.41
N PHE A 271 8.46 -16.24 15.55
CA PHE A 271 7.36 -16.57 14.66
C PHE A 271 6.70 -15.29 14.10
N PHE A 272 6.02 -15.43 12.97
CA PHE A 272 5.10 -14.44 12.43
C PHE A 272 3.80 -15.13 12.01
N TYR A 273 2.67 -14.49 12.29
CA TYR A 273 1.34 -15.01 11.99
C TYR A 273 0.54 -14.02 11.15
N PHE A 274 -0.09 -14.54 10.10
CA PHE A 274 -1.02 -13.82 9.25
C PHE A 274 -2.35 -14.57 9.19
N ASP A 275 -3.46 -13.87 9.40
CA ASP A 275 -4.81 -14.33 9.05
C ASP A 275 -5.55 -13.14 8.41
N ALA A 276 -6.04 -13.32 7.18
CA ALA A 276 -6.76 -12.27 6.47
C ALA A 276 -8.13 -11.90 7.09
N GLU A 277 -8.79 -12.82 7.80
CA GLU A 277 -10.11 -12.56 8.42
C GLU A 277 -10.00 -11.78 9.72
N ASP A 278 -8.99 -12.06 10.55
CA ASP A 278 -8.79 -11.34 11.82
C ASP A 278 -8.27 -9.89 11.58
N GLY A 279 -8.00 -9.53 10.31
CA GLY A 279 -7.69 -8.19 9.81
C GLY A 279 -6.37 -7.60 10.30
N LYS A 280 -5.62 -8.36 11.11
CA LYS A 280 -4.38 -7.97 11.75
C LYS A 280 -3.23 -8.72 11.09
N VAL A 281 -2.35 -7.96 10.44
CA VAL A 281 -0.94 -8.38 10.35
C VAL A 281 -0.40 -8.32 11.78
N THR A 282 -0.43 -9.45 12.49
CA THR A 282 0.15 -9.62 13.82
C THR A 282 1.69 -9.64 13.75
N SER A 283 2.24 -8.49 13.40
CA SER A 283 3.63 -8.16 13.67
C SER A 283 3.80 -7.99 15.18
N GLU A 284 4.27 -9.03 15.86
CA GLU A 284 4.66 -8.96 17.29
C GLU A 284 5.84 -7.98 17.55
N GLN A 285 6.40 -7.43 16.46
CA GLN A 285 7.46 -6.41 16.30
C GLN A 285 7.41 -5.15 17.21
N LYS A 286 6.40 -4.96 18.07
CA LYS A 286 6.31 -3.79 18.98
C LYS A 286 5.96 -4.05 20.44
N LYS A 287 5.48 -5.22 20.85
CA LYS A 287 5.27 -5.58 22.28
C LYS A 287 5.51 -7.07 22.59
N ALA A 288 6.47 -7.72 21.94
CA ALA A 288 7.02 -9.01 22.36
C ALA A 288 8.38 -8.86 23.07
N GLN A 289 8.50 -7.87 23.96
CA GLN A 289 9.72 -7.59 24.74
C GLN A 289 9.65 -8.15 26.17
N GLU A 290 8.82 -9.17 26.38
CA GLU A 290 8.69 -9.91 27.63
C GLU A 290 9.05 -11.37 27.38
N TYR A 291 10.26 -11.69 27.82
CA TYR A 291 10.89 -12.99 28.01
C TYR A 291 9.98 -14.23 28.02
N ILE A 292 10.33 -15.23 27.20
CA ILE A 292 10.29 -16.63 27.65
C ILE A 292 11.51 -16.81 28.56
N ASN A 293 11.39 -16.37 29.81
CA ASN A 293 12.36 -16.64 30.87
C ASN A 293 11.68 -16.39 32.23
N CYS A 294 11.94 -17.24 33.22
CA CYS A 294 11.09 -17.33 34.41
C CYS A 294 11.53 -16.36 35.52
N SER A 295 10.84 -15.22 35.69
CA SER A 295 10.79 -14.51 36.98
C SER A 295 9.72 -13.41 37.07
N LEU A 296 9.34 -13.15 38.32
CA LEU A 296 8.47 -12.11 38.85
C LEU A 296 8.75 -10.69 38.33
N ALA A 297 7.70 -9.92 38.00
CA ALA A 297 7.35 -8.67 38.71
C ALA A 297 6.03 -8.04 38.22
N SER A 298 5.42 -7.26 39.11
CA SER A 298 4.35 -6.25 38.91
C SER A 298 3.97 -5.87 37.47
N GLY A 299 2.68 -5.99 37.14
CA GLY A 299 2.08 -5.34 35.97
C GLY A 299 1.36 -4.04 36.33
N GLU A 300 1.07 -3.22 35.30
CA GLU A 300 0.03 -2.18 35.33
C GLU A 300 -0.99 -2.46 34.22
N ALA A 301 -2.25 -2.11 34.47
CA ALA A 301 -3.38 -2.60 33.69
C ALA A 301 -4.05 -1.50 32.85
N GLU A 302 -3.80 -1.52 31.54
CA GLU A 302 -4.68 -0.90 30.56
C GLU A 302 -5.37 -1.97 29.70
N SER A 303 -6.67 -1.83 29.52
CA SER A 303 -7.53 -2.78 28.80
C SER A 303 -8.52 -2.03 27.90
N GLN A 304 -9.19 -2.81 27.04
CA GLN A 304 -10.41 -2.46 26.27
C GLN A 304 -10.23 -1.82 24.87
N MET A 305 -10.59 -2.63 23.87
CA MET A 305 -11.61 -2.29 22.84
C MET A 305 -11.40 -1.03 21.97
N PHE A 306 -10.65 -1.15 20.88
CA PHE A 306 -10.32 -0.05 19.96
C PHE A 306 -10.97 -0.06 18.56
N MET A 307 -11.97 -0.91 18.29
CA MET A 307 -12.88 -0.72 17.13
C MET A 307 -13.63 0.63 17.13
N PRO A 308 -14.21 1.13 18.24
CA PRO A 308 -14.91 2.41 18.23
C PRO A 308 -13.98 3.61 18.01
N PHE A 309 -12.67 3.48 18.24
CA PHE A 309 -11.76 4.62 18.24
C PHE A 309 -11.52 5.24 16.86
N SER A 310 -11.60 4.49 15.77
CA SER A 310 -11.53 5.10 14.42
C SER A 310 -12.77 5.94 14.10
N ILE A 311 -13.95 5.52 14.60
CA ILE A 311 -15.22 6.24 14.47
C ILE A 311 -15.23 7.44 15.43
N PHE A 312 -14.74 7.27 16.67
CA PHE A 312 -14.60 8.34 17.66
C PHE A 312 -13.58 9.40 17.23
N PHE A 313 -12.45 9.03 16.61
CA PHE A 313 -11.53 10.00 16.00
C PHE A 313 -12.14 10.70 14.80
N LYS A 314 -12.85 9.99 13.90
CA LYS A 314 -13.59 10.62 12.79
C LYS A 314 -14.68 11.56 13.31
N LEU A 315 -15.36 11.20 14.40
CA LEU A 315 -16.39 12.02 15.05
C LEU A 315 -15.77 13.22 15.78
N LEU A 316 -14.64 13.06 16.46
CA LEU A 316 -13.89 14.18 17.06
C LEU A 316 -13.31 15.12 16.01
N GLN A 317 -12.82 14.60 14.88
CA GLN A 317 -12.40 15.41 13.73
C GLN A 317 -13.59 16.11 13.07
N PHE A 318 -14.74 15.47 12.97
CA PHE A 318 -15.99 16.07 12.49
C PHE A 318 -16.48 17.19 13.43
N ILE A 319 -16.53 16.93 14.75
CA ILE A 319 -16.90 17.93 15.77
C ILE A 319 -15.89 19.08 15.81
N ARG A 320 -14.59 18.82 15.70
CA ARG A 320 -13.55 19.86 15.57
C ARG A 320 -13.73 20.66 14.28
N GLY A 321 -13.86 20.02 13.11
CA GLY A 321 -14.07 20.69 11.82
C GLY A 321 -15.43 21.41 11.69
N CYS A 322 -16.40 21.10 12.56
CA CYS A 322 -17.64 21.85 12.72
C CYS A 322 -17.52 23.04 13.70
N LYS A 323 -16.52 23.05 14.60
CA LYS A 323 -16.22 24.18 15.50
C LYS A 323 -15.18 25.15 14.90
N GLU A 324 -14.18 24.62 14.21
CA GLU A 324 -13.06 25.36 13.60
C GLU A 324 -13.24 25.41 12.07
N SER A 325 -14.15 26.27 11.61
CA SER A 325 -14.21 26.65 10.19
C SER A 325 -13.17 27.72 9.91
N GLU A 326 -12.20 27.41 9.07
CA GLU A 326 -11.24 28.38 8.54
C GLU A 326 -11.95 29.53 7.82
N LYS A 327 -11.58 30.77 8.18
CA LYS A 327 -12.00 31.98 7.46
C LYS A 327 -11.03 32.21 6.29
N VAL A 328 -11.58 32.49 5.11
CA VAL A 328 -10.79 32.80 3.89
C VAL A 328 -10.75 34.30 3.57
N ASN A 329 -11.36 35.13 4.40
CA ASN A 329 -11.25 36.59 4.32
C ASN A 329 -9.78 37.00 4.48
N GLY A 330 -9.28 37.84 3.55
CA GLY A 330 -7.89 38.28 3.52
C GLY A 330 -6.86 37.23 3.07
N LYS A 331 -7.27 35.99 2.74
CA LYS A 331 -6.37 34.99 2.13
C LYS A 331 -6.14 35.27 0.65
N VAL A 332 -4.97 34.91 0.13
CA VAL A 332 -4.65 34.96 -1.31
C VAL A 332 -4.84 33.59 -1.95
N VAL A 333 -5.64 33.53 -3.02
CA VAL A 333 -6.06 32.28 -3.69
C VAL A 333 -5.77 32.34 -5.18
N ILE A 334 -4.98 31.39 -5.69
CA ILE A 334 -4.84 31.15 -7.15
C ILE A 334 -5.92 30.15 -7.58
N ILE A 335 -6.64 30.44 -8.67
CA ILE A 335 -7.62 29.51 -9.25
C ILE A 335 -7.35 29.32 -10.75
N THR A 336 -6.93 28.11 -11.11
CA THR A 336 -6.68 27.73 -12.52
C THR A 336 -7.95 27.26 -13.22
N GLY A 337 -8.12 27.60 -14.50
CA GLY A 337 -9.32 27.30 -15.28
C GLY A 337 -10.54 28.17 -14.93
N SER A 338 -10.35 29.31 -14.28
CA SER A 338 -11.41 30.16 -13.70
C SER A 338 -12.25 30.98 -14.70
N SER A 339 -12.20 30.67 -16.00
CA SER A 339 -12.92 31.40 -17.06
C SER A 339 -14.33 30.87 -17.39
N SER A 340 -14.73 29.74 -16.78
CA SER A 340 -16.05 29.11 -16.94
C SER A 340 -16.25 27.96 -15.95
N GLY A 341 -17.51 27.58 -15.69
CA GLY A 341 -17.86 26.35 -14.96
C GLY A 341 -17.40 26.36 -13.50
N ILE A 342 -16.98 25.21 -12.97
CA ILE A 342 -16.59 25.05 -11.55
C ILE A 342 -15.56 26.12 -11.12
N GLY A 343 -14.56 26.41 -11.97
CA GLY A 343 -13.51 27.40 -11.65
C GLY A 343 -14.02 28.84 -11.55
N GLU A 344 -14.99 29.21 -12.37
CA GLU A 344 -15.67 30.51 -12.29
C GLU A 344 -16.50 30.61 -11.00
N HIS A 345 -17.26 29.56 -10.66
CA HIS A 345 -18.08 29.57 -9.45
C HIS A 345 -17.26 29.45 -8.15
N LEU A 346 -16.11 28.77 -8.18
CA LEU A 346 -15.13 28.79 -7.08
C LEU A 346 -14.57 30.20 -6.85
N ALA A 347 -14.30 30.96 -7.92
CA ALA A 347 -13.88 32.36 -7.79
C ALA A 347 -14.97 33.20 -7.09
N TYR A 348 -16.23 33.05 -7.50
CA TYR A 348 -17.37 33.72 -6.85
C TYR A 348 -17.54 33.34 -5.37
N GLU A 349 -17.35 32.07 -5.02
CA GLU A 349 -17.48 31.60 -3.63
C GLU A 349 -16.32 32.05 -2.72
N TYR A 350 -15.10 32.18 -3.23
CA TYR A 350 -14.01 32.81 -2.50
C TYR A 350 -14.19 34.34 -2.40
N ALA A 351 -14.67 34.98 -3.47
CA ALA A 351 -14.95 36.42 -3.50
C ALA A 351 -15.99 36.84 -2.44
N ARG A 352 -17.12 36.13 -2.36
CA ARG A 352 -18.18 36.33 -1.33
C ARG A 352 -17.68 36.23 0.10
N ARG A 353 -16.49 35.64 0.32
CA ARG A 353 -15.88 35.39 1.63
C ARG A 353 -14.67 36.30 1.89
N GLY A 354 -14.44 37.33 1.06
CA GLY A 354 -13.40 38.34 1.24
C GLY A 354 -11.98 37.91 0.85
N ALA A 355 -11.82 36.87 0.04
CA ALA A 355 -10.50 36.44 -0.43
C ALA A 355 -9.94 37.36 -1.53
N TYR A 356 -8.62 37.54 -1.54
CA TYR A 356 -7.86 38.07 -2.67
C TYR A 356 -7.67 36.96 -3.71
N LEU A 357 -7.84 37.28 -4.99
CA LEU A 357 -7.87 36.27 -6.06
C LEU A 357 -6.81 36.51 -7.13
N THR A 358 -6.22 35.43 -7.63
CA THR A 358 -5.55 35.38 -8.94
C THR A 358 -6.28 34.39 -9.83
N LEU A 359 -6.88 34.90 -10.91
CA LEU A 359 -7.69 34.12 -11.84
C LEU A 359 -6.84 33.78 -13.08
N VAL A 360 -6.62 32.49 -13.31
CA VAL A 360 -5.72 31.98 -14.35
C VAL A 360 -6.48 31.13 -15.37
N ALA A 361 -6.43 31.53 -16.64
CA ALA A 361 -6.89 30.76 -17.80
C ALA A 361 -6.35 31.34 -19.11
N ARG A 362 -6.71 30.73 -20.24
CA ARG A 362 -6.26 31.10 -21.58
C ARG A 362 -7.06 32.24 -22.22
N ARG A 363 -8.31 32.41 -21.78
CA ARG A 363 -9.30 33.40 -22.26
C ARG A 363 -9.35 34.60 -21.31
N GLU A 364 -8.56 35.61 -21.62
CA GLU A 364 -8.36 36.81 -20.79
C GLU A 364 -9.62 37.69 -20.71
N ASP A 365 -10.35 37.79 -21.82
CA ASP A 365 -11.68 38.39 -21.93
C ASP A 365 -12.67 37.82 -20.90
N ARG A 366 -12.75 36.49 -20.80
CA ARG A 366 -13.62 35.78 -19.86
C ARG A 366 -13.13 35.95 -18.42
N LEU A 367 -11.81 35.93 -18.19
CA LEU A 367 -11.25 36.17 -16.86
C LEU A 367 -11.59 37.56 -16.33
N GLN A 368 -11.56 38.60 -17.18
CA GLN A 368 -11.90 39.96 -16.76
C GLN A 368 -13.38 40.06 -16.32
N VAL A 369 -14.31 39.46 -17.07
CA VAL A 369 -15.74 39.40 -16.69
C VAL A 369 -15.93 38.70 -15.33
N VAL A 370 -15.23 37.58 -15.10
CA VAL A 370 -15.26 36.87 -13.81
C VAL A 370 -14.62 37.72 -12.70
N ALA A 371 -13.52 38.43 -12.98
CA ALA A 371 -12.84 39.31 -12.02
C ALA A 371 -13.71 40.49 -11.59
N ASP A 372 -14.36 41.18 -12.53
CA ASP A 372 -15.25 42.31 -12.24
C ASP A 372 -16.45 41.86 -11.40
N ARG A 373 -16.96 40.65 -11.65
CA ARG A 373 -18.02 40.05 -10.83
C ARG A 373 -17.51 39.58 -9.47
N CYS A 374 -16.25 39.11 -9.35
CA CYS A 374 -15.63 38.80 -8.06
C CYS A 374 -15.44 40.05 -7.20
N ARG A 375 -14.97 41.17 -7.77
CA ARG A 375 -14.88 42.46 -7.06
C ARG A 375 -16.26 42.90 -6.55
N LYS A 376 -17.28 42.86 -7.41
CA LYS A 376 -18.69 43.15 -7.05
C LYS A 376 -19.29 42.20 -6.00
N LEU A 377 -18.75 40.98 -5.85
CA LEU A 377 -19.17 40.00 -4.84
C LEU A 377 -18.44 40.12 -3.50
N GLY A 378 -17.44 40.99 -3.36
CA GLY A 378 -16.72 41.24 -2.11
C GLY A 378 -15.24 40.82 -2.07
N SER A 379 -14.65 40.41 -3.20
CA SER A 379 -13.20 40.22 -3.28
C SER A 379 -12.48 41.59 -3.22
N PRO A 380 -11.54 41.83 -2.28
CA PRO A 380 -10.94 43.16 -2.12
C PRO A 380 -10.06 43.58 -3.30
N ASP A 381 -9.34 42.62 -3.91
CA ASP A 381 -8.67 42.80 -5.20
C ASP A 381 -8.52 41.44 -5.92
N VAL A 382 -8.50 41.52 -7.25
CA VAL A 382 -8.46 40.38 -8.17
C VAL A 382 -7.42 40.65 -9.26
N ALA A 383 -6.40 39.79 -9.33
CA ALA A 383 -5.50 39.71 -10.46
C ALA A 383 -6.11 38.81 -11.57
N VAL A 384 -5.98 39.25 -12.81
CA VAL A 384 -6.22 38.43 -14.01
C VAL A 384 -4.85 38.11 -14.59
N VAL A 385 -4.56 36.82 -14.78
CA VAL A 385 -3.30 36.38 -15.39
C VAL A 385 -3.60 35.39 -16.51
N ARG A 386 -3.33 35.79 -17.75
CA ARG A 386 -3.43 34.88 -18.88
C ARG A 386 -2.33 33.82 -18.78
N GLY A 387 -2.72 32.55 -18.82
CA GLY A 387 -1.78 31.44 -18.82
C GLY A 387 -2.40 30.09 -19.22
N ASP A 388 -1.60 29.25 -19.86
CA ASP A 388 -1.91 27.84 -20.10
C ASP A 388 -1.17 26.98 -19.07
N VAL A 389 -1.89 26.17 -18.28
CA VAL A 389 -1.28 25.34 -17.23
C VAL A 389 -0.37 24.25 -17.80
N SER A 390 -0.58 23.82 -19.05
CA SER A 390 0.30 22.84 -19.71
C SER A 390 1.72 23.39 -19.96
N VAL A 391 1.90 24.72 -19.90
CA VAL A 391 3.18 25.39 -20.12
C VAL A 391 3.85 25.70 -18.77
N ILE A 392 4.93 24.99 -18.45
CA ILE A 392 5.68 25.15 -17.19
C ILE A 392 6.13 26.61 -16.91
N LYS A 393 6.45 27.38 -17.96
CA LYS A 393 6.81 28.81 -17.85
C LYS A 393 5.63 29.67 -17.37
N ASP A 394 4.40 29.36 -17.78
CA ASP A 394 3.18 30.06 -17.38
C ASP A 394 2.82 29.72 -15.93
N CYS A 395 2.94 28.44 -15.55
CA CYS A 395 2.81 27.99 -14.16
C CYS A 395 3.79 28.68 -13.21
N LYS A 396 5.03 28.91 -13.65
CA LYS A 396 5.98 29.73 -12.88
C LYS A 396 5.54 31.19 -12.82
N ARG A 397 5.16 31.78 -13.97
CA ARG A 397 4.76 33.19 -14.10
C ARG A 397 3.59 33.56 -13.18
N PHE A 398 2.46 32.85 -13.24
CA PHE A 398 1.28 33.27 -12.46
C PHE A 398 1.49 33.14 -10.95
N VAL A 399 2.32 32.18 -10.48
CA VAL A 399 2.71 32.12 -9.07
C VAL A 399 3.61 33.31 -8.70
N GLN A 400 4.60 33.65 -9.53
CA GLN A 400 5.47 34.81 -9.29
C GLN A 400 4.69 36.13 -9.29
N GLU A 401 3.75 36.34 -10.22
CA GLU A 401 2.88 37.53 -10.26
C GLU A 401 1.95 37.62 -9.04
N THR A 402 1.37 36.50 -8.60
CA THR A 402 0.57 36.44 -7.36
C THR A 402 1.38 36.91 -6.15
N ILE A 403 2.61 36.40 -6.01
CA ILE A 403 3.51 36.77 -4.90
C ILE A 403 4.00 38.21 -5.02
N SER A 404 4.24 38.70 -6.24
CA SER A 404 4.65 40.09 -6.48
C SER A 404 3.54 41.09 -6.14
N ARG A 405 2.26 40.74 -6.40
CA ARG A 405 1.12 41.62 -6.15
C ARG A 405 0.62 41.58 -4.71
N PHE A 406 0.57 40.39 -4.10
CA PHE A 406 -0.07 40.17 -2.81
C PHE A 406 0.89 39.73 -1.68
N GLY A 407 2.19 39.55 -1.96
CA GLY A 407 3.22 39.18 -0.99
C GLY A 407 3.15 37.74 -0.43
N ARG A 408 2.01 37.06 -0.59
CA ARG A 408 1.72 35.73 -0.02
C ARG A 408 0.88 34.88 -0.97
N LEU A 409 0.84 33.58 -0.70
CA LEU A 409 -0.10 32.63 -1.30
C LEU A 409 -0.63 31.71 -0.21
N ASP A 410 -1.94 31.67 -0.01
CA ASP A 410 -2.57 30.82 0.98
C ASP A 410 -3.15 29.55 0.36
N HIS A 411 -3.95 29.65 -0.71
CA HIS A 411 -4.59 28.50 -1.35
C HIS A 411 -4.22 28.43 -2.84
N LEU A 412 -3.80 27.25 -3.32
CA LEU A 412 -3.72 26.94 -4.76
C LEU A 412 -4.89 26.02 -5.13
N VAL A 413 -5.75 26.47 -6.05
CA VAL A 413 -6.86 25.69 -6.60
C VAL A 413 -6.53 25.25 -8.02
N ASN A 414 -6.07 24.01 -8.12
CA ASN A 414 -5.83 23.30 -9.38
C ASN A 414 -7.15 22.75 -9.91
N ASN A 415 -7.89 23.61 -10.62
CA ASN A 415 -9.19 23.32 -11.22
C ASN A 415 -9.14 23.17 -12.75
N ALA A 416 -8.10 23.70 -13.42
CA ALA A 416 -7.95 23.58 -14.86
C ALA A 416 -7.97 22.11 -15.32
N GLY A 417 -8.70 21.85 -16.40
CA GLY A 417 -8.78 20.54 -17.03
C GLY A 417 -9.63 20.55 -18.30
N ILE A 418 -9.44 19.52 -19.11
CA ILE A 418 -10.23 19.22 -20.31
C ILE A 418 -10.63 17.74 -20.30
N ALA A 419 -11.66 17.41 -21.07
CA ALA A 419 -12.15 16.05 -21.29
C ALA A 419 -12.43 15.86 -22.78
N GLU A 420 -12.53 14.59 -23.21
CA GLU A 420 -12.91 14.16 -24.55
C GLU A 420 -13.56 12.78 -24.43
N ALA A 421 -14.65 12.53 -25.17
CA ALA A 421 -15.40 11.27 -25.14
C ALA A 421 -15.21 10.51 -26.48
N LYS A 422 -14.19 9.65 -26.52
CA LYS A 422 -13.67 9.01 -27.71
C LYS A 422 -13.09 7.62 -27.37
N PHE A 423 -13.34 6.58 -28.16
CA PHE A 423 -12.71 5.28 -27.89
C PHE A 423 -11.20 5.39 -28.15
N PHE A 424 -10.41 4.58 -27.42
CA PHE A 424 -8.95 4.66 -27.55
C PHE A 424 -8.46 4.29 -28.97
N GLU A 425 -9.22 3.44 -29.66
CA GLU A 425 -9.01 3.04 -31.06
C GLU A 425 -9.37 4.12 -32.10
N ASP A 426 -10.14 5.16 -31.73
CA ASP A 426 -10.56 6.23 -32.64
C ASP A 426 -9.51 7.36 -32.75
N TYR A 427 -8.48 7.38 -31.89
CA TYR A 427 -7.43 8.40 -31.94
C TYR A 427 -6.54 8.18 -33.16
N SER A 428 -6.46 9.20 -34.02
CA SER A 428 -5.75 9.10 -35.30
C SER A 428 -4.24 9.12 -35.08
N GLU A 429 -3.76 9.93 -34.13
CA GLU A 429 -2.38 9.94 -33.68
C GLU A 429 -2.30 9.86 -32.15
N ILE A 430 -1.30 9.14 -31.61
CA ILE A 430 -1.12 9.06 -30.15
C ILE A 430 -0.76 10.42 -29.53
N SER A 431 -0.29 11.40 -30.33
CA SER A 431 -0.08 12.78 -29.88
C SER A 431 -1.37 13.49 -29.46
N ASP A 432 -2.53 13.08 -29.99
CA ASP A 432 -3.82 13.72 -29.76
C ASP A 432 -4.25 13.64 -28.28
N VAL A 433 -3.75 12.65 -27.55
CA VAL A 433 -4.03 12.44 -26.12
C VAL A 433 -3.23 13.38 -25.20
N LEU A 434 -2.11 13.93 -25.69
CA LEU A 434 -1.16 14.70 -24.90
C LEU A 434 -1.75 15.99 -24.29
N PRO A 435 -2.60 16.79 -24.97
CA PRO A 435 -3.25 17.95 -24.36
C PRO A 435 -4.07 17.60 -23.12
N ILE A 436 -4.70 16.42 -23.07
CA ILE A 436 -5.50 15.97 -21.92
C ILE A 436 -4.57 15.72 -20.73
N VAL A 437 -3.52 14.91 -20.91
CA VAL A 437 -2.55 14.59 -19.84
C VAL A 437 -1.79 15.84 -19.38
N ASN A 438 -1.36 16.69 -20.32
CA ASN A 438 -0.62 17.90 -20.04
C ASN A 438 -1.46 18.94 -19.27
N THR A 439 -2.75 19.06 -19.58
CA THR A 439 -3.65 19.98 -18.85
C THR A 439 -4.10 19.39 -17.50
N ASN A 440 -4.50 18.12 -17.46
CA ASN A 440 -5.15 17.52 -16.30
C ASN A 440 -4.19 17.04 -15.21
N PHE A 441 -2.95 16.69 -15.57
CA PHE A 441 -1.95 16.15 -14.64
C PHE A 441 -0.74 17.07 -14.53
N TRP A 442 -0.01 17.29 -15.63
CA TRP A 442 1.24 18.07 -15.58
C TRP A 442 1.03 19.53 -15.17
N GLY A 443 -0.04 20.18 -15.64
CA GLY A 443 -0.34 21.56 -15.23
C GLY A 443 -0.52 21.74 -13.72
N PRO A 444 -1.38 20.95 -13.06
CA PRO A 444 -1.43 20.87 -11.60
C PRO A 444 -0.09 20.55 -10.93
N VAL A 445 0.74 19.66 -11.47
CA VAL A 445 2.08 19.36 -10.95
C VAL A 445 3.00 20.58 -11.01
N TYR A 446 3.08 21.26 -12.17
CA TYR A 446 3.90 22.47 -12.36
C TYR A 446 3.46 23.62 -11.45
N ALA A 447 2.15 23.90 -11.38
CA ALA A 447 1.59 24.94 -10.53
C ALA A 447 1.90 24.67 -9.04
N THR A 448 1.74 23.42 -8.61
CA THR A 448 2.04 22.99 -7.25
C THR A 448 3.52 23.09 -6.91
N HIS A 449 4.42 22.66 -7.80
CA HIS A 449 5.87 22.74 -7.60
C HIS A 449 6.32 24.17 -7.27
N PHE A 450 5.87 25.17 -8.05
CA PHE A 450 6.22 26.57 -7.79
C PHE A 450 5.49 27.16 -6.57
N ALA A 451 4.29 26.66 -6.22
CA ALA A 451 3.51 27.17 -5.08
C ALA A 451 3.99 26.67 -3.71
N ILE A 452 4.52 25.44 -3.60
CA ILE A 452 4.91 24.81 -2.32
C ILE A 452 5.78 25.71 -1.42
N PRO A 453 6.85 26.39 -1.91
CA PRO A 453 7.69 27.26 -1.08
C PRO A 453 6.95 28.46 -0.46
N HIS A 454 5.82 28.87 -1.05
CA HIS A 454 5.00 29.97 -0.56
C HIS A 454 3.87 29.46 0.35
N LEU A 455 3.23 28.35 -0.02
CA LEU A 455 2.22 27.68 0.80
C LEU A 455 2.79 27.22 2.15
N LYS A 456 4.05 26.76 2.21
CA LYS A 456 4.73 26.42 3.47
C LYS A 456 4.87 27.61 4.43
N LYS A 457 5.01 28.84 3.92
CA LYS A 457 5.11 30.06 4.74
C LYS A 457 3.78 30.48 5.35
N THR A 458 2.67 30.20 4.69
CA THR A 458 1.31 30.57 5.12
C THR A 458 0.58 29.47 5.88
N LYS A 459 1.15 28.25 5.97
CA LYS A 459 0.45 27.00 6.33
C LYS A 459 -0.77 26.78 5.43
N GLY A 460 -0.55 27.01 4.14
CA GLY A 460 -1.55 27.06 3.09
C GLY A 460 -2.18 25.72 2.72
N LYS A 461 -2.98 25.73 1.65
CA LYS A 461 -3.69 24.55 1.14
C LYS A 461 -3.53 24.39 -0.36
N ILE A 462 -3.42 23.14 -0.82
CA ILE A 462 -3.58 22.76 -2.22
C ILE A 462 -4.95 22.10 -2.37
N ILE A 463 -5.70 22.51 -3.38
CA ILE A 463 -7.02 22.00 -3.73
C ILE A 463 -6.93 21.45 -5.14
N ALA A 464 -7.16 20.15 -5.32
CA ALA A 464 -7.04 19.48 -6.62
C ALA A 464 -8.40 18.96 -7.09
N VAL A 465 -8.90 19.47 -8.22
CA VAL A 465 -10.20 19.05 -8.79
C VAL A 465 -10.03 17.84 -9.69
N ALA A 466 -10.12 16.67 -9.06
CA ALA A 466 -10.05 15.36 -9.69
C ALA A 466 -11.38 15.03 -10.39
N SER A 467 -11.72 13.73 -10.49
CA SER A 467 -12.99 13.25 -11.00
C SER A 467 -13.26 11.84 -10.47
N PRO A 468 -14.52 11.43 -10.27
CA PRO A 468 -14.87 10.05 -9.94
C PRO A 468 -14.41 9.05 -11.01
N ALA A 469 -14.26 9.48 -12.27
CA ALA A 469 -13.66 8.69 -13.35
C ALA A 469 -12.18 8.32 -13.09
N GLY A 470 -11.54 8.88 -12.06
CA GLY A 470 -10.21 8.44 -11.59
C GLY A 470 -10.24 7.25 -10.63
N TRP A 471 -11.42 6.73 -10.26
CA TRP A 471 -11.58 5.54 -9.43
C TRP A 471 -12.02 4.30 -10.22
N SER A 472 -12.78 4.48 -11.29
CA SER A 472 -13.36 3.41 -12.11
C SER A 472 -13.23 3.74 -13.60
N GLY A 473 -12.97 2.72 -14.43
CA GLY A 473 -12.96 2.88 -15.88
C GLY A 473 -14.34 3.33 -16.39
N VAL A 474 -14.36 4.47 -17.10
CA VAL A 474 -15.55 4.99 -17.78
C VAL A 474 -15.33 4.79 -19.30
N PRO A 475 -16.28 4.15 -20.03
CA PRO A 475 -16.20 4.03 -21.49
C PRO A 475 -15.94 5.38 -22.18
N ARG A 476 -15.27 5.36 -23.34
CA ARG A 476 -14.89 6.56 -24.12
C ARG A 476 -14.06 7.63 -23.38
N MET A 477 -13.69 7.42 -22.12
CA MET A 477 -13.05 8.43 -21.26
C MET A 477 -11.66 7.98 -20.76
N SER A 478 -11.01 7.02 -21.44
CA SER A 478 -9.80 6.32 -20.97
C SER A 478 -8.64 7.24 -20.57
N ILE A 479 -8.23 8.16 -21.44
CA ILE A 479 -7.15 9.12 -21.18
C ILE A 479 -7.55 10.11 -20.08
N TYR A 480 -8.80 10.57 -20.08
CA TYR A 480 -9.32 11.47 -19.04
C TYR A 480 -9.28 10.79 -17.66
N ALA A 481 -9.83 9.58 -17.56
CA ALA A 481 -9.82 8.73 -16.38
C ALA A 481 -8.39 8.51 -15.85
N ALA A 482 -7.46 8.09 -16.72
CA ALA A 482 -6.06 7.90 -16.38
C ALA A 482 -5.39 9.19 -15.85
N SER A 483 -5.63 10.33 -16.52
CA SER A 483 -5.07 11.63 -16.09
C SER A 483 -5.59 12.07 -14.72
N LYS A 484 -6.85 11.75 -14.39
CA LYS A 484 -7.46 12.06 -13.09
C LYS A 484 -7.04 11.04 -12.01
N ALA A 485 -6.88 9.76 -12.34
CA ALA A 485 -6.32 8.73 -11.46
C ALA A 485 -4.89 9.06 -11.02
N ALA A 486 -4.01 9.41 -11.97
CA ALA A 486 -2.65 9.87 -11.70
C ALA A 486 -2.64 11.10 -10.78
N MET A 487 -3.56 12.06 -11.00
CA MET A 487 -3.66 13.24 -10.17
C MET A 487 -4.15 12.94 -8.73
N ILE A 488 -5.05 11.97 -8.54
CA ILE A 488 -5.47 11.52 -7.20
C ILE A 488 -4.26 10.98 -6.43
N ASN A 489 -3.58 9.98 -6.99
CA ASN A 489 -2.44 9.33 -6.33
C ASN A 489 -1.29 10.31 -6.03
N PHE A 490 -1.00 11.24 -6.95
CA PHE A 490 -0.02 12.31 -6.73
C PHE A 490 -0.39 13.19 -5.52
N TYR A 491 -1.63 13.67 -5.41
CA TYR A 491 -2.02 14.53 -4.29
C TYR A 491 -2.24 13.78 -2.98
N GLU A 492 -2.54 12.49 -3.00
CA GLU A 492 -2.55 11.66 -1.79
C GLU A 492 -1.13 11.45 -1.24
N THR A 493 -0.17 11.17 -2.12
CA THR A 493 1.26 11.08 -1.77
C THR A 493 1.77 12.42 -1.25
N LEU A 494 1.54 13.51 -1.98
CA LEU A 494 1.98 14.85 -1.60
C LEU A 494 1.31 15.35 -0.30
N ARG A 495 0.09 14.89 0.02
CA ARG A 495 -0.55 15.16 1.32
C ARG A 495 0.28 14.62 2.48
N ILE A 496 0.89 13.44 2.32
CA ILE A 496 1.73 12.81 3.34
C ILE A 496 3.07 13.57 3.44
N GLU A 497 3.72 13.84 2.30
CA GLU A 497 5.02 14.54 2.22
C GLU A 497 4.99 15.98 2.77
N LEU A 498 3.88 16.70 2.59
CA LEU A 498 3.74 18.07 3.04
C LEU A 498 3.11 18.24 4.43
N HIS A 499 2.60 17.17 5.06
CA HIS A 499 1.96 17.26 6.36
C HIS A 499 2.98 17.53 7.50
N PRO A 500 2.69 18.41 8.47
CA PRO A 500 1.51 19.27 8.64
C PRO A 500 1.71 20.70 8.06
N GLN A 501 2.70 20.92 7.20
CA GLN A 501 3.10 22.24 6.70
C GLN A 501 2.14 22.82 5.64
N VAL A 502 1.54 21.97 4.80
CA VAL A 502 0.55 22.37 3.78
C VAL A 502 -0.58 21.34 3.76
N GLY A 503 -1.84 21.80 3.82
CA GLY A 503 -3.00 20.92 3.70
C GLY A 503 -3.30 20.54 2.24
N VAL A 504 -3.82 19.34 1.98
CA VAL A 504 -4.20 18.92 0.62
C VAL A 504 -5.62 18.35 0.59
N THR A 505 -6.50 19.05 -0.11
CA THR A 505 -7.89 18.68 -0.35
C THR A 505 -8.04 18.18 -1.79
N ILE A 506 -8.53 16.95 -1.96
CA ILE A 506 -8.87 16.40 -3.29
C ILE A 506 -10.39 16.46 -3.45
N VAL A 507 -10.83 16.96 -4.61
CA VAL A 507 -12.22 17.24 -4.93
C VAL A 507 -12.69 16.33 -6.06
N PHE A 508 -13.84 15.69 -5.89
CA PHE A 508 -14.49 14.80 -6.84
C PHE A 508 -15.86 15.38 -7.22
N PRO A 509 -15.93 16.25 -8.25
CA PRO A 509 -17.19 16.76 -8.74
C PRO A 509 -17.92 15.68 -9.55
N GLY A 510 -19.24 15.65 -9.47
CA GLY A 510 -20.11 14.85 -10.32
C GLY A 510 -20.23 15.42 -11.74
N LEU A 511 -21.34 15.09 -12.41
CA LEU A 511 -21.64 15.60 -13.74
C LEU A 511 -22.15 17.04 -13.67
N ILE A 512 -21.28 17.99 -14.02
CA ILE A 512 -21.59 19.42 -13.95
C ILE A 512 -22.17 19.94 -15.28
N GLU A 513 -23.25 20.70 -15.16
CA GLU A 513 -23.85 21.46 -16.25
C GLU A 513 -22.87 22.52 -16.77
N ASN A 514 -22.53 22.47 -18.07
CA ASN A 514 -21.64 23.42 -18.74
C ASN A 514 -22.15 23.69 -20.16
N GLY A 515 -22.65 24.90 -20.43
CA GLY A 515 -23.29 25.26 -21.72
C GLY A 515 -22.40 25.24 -22.96
N ASN A 516 -21.07 25.13 -22.80
CA ASN A 516 -20.11 24.96 -23.90
C ASN A 516 -19.39 23.62 -23.75
N THR A 517 -20.02 22.54 -24.20
CA THR A 517 -19.48 21.17 -24.21
C THR A 517 -19.53 20.63 -25.65
N ASN A 518 -18.52 19.87 -26.11
CA ASN A 518 -18.53 19.21 -27.43
C ASN A 518 -19.78 18.29 -27.54
N PRO A 519 -20.54 18.26 -28.65
CA PRO A 519 -21.52 17.22 -28.98
C PRO A 519 -21.21 15.80 -28.47
N ASP A 520 -20.00 15.28 -28.65
CA ASP A 520 -19.64 13.92 -28.19
C ASP A 520 -19.69 13.77 -26.66
N LEU A 521 -19.25 14.81 -25.95
CA LEU A 521 -19.30 14.92 -24.50
C LEU A 521 -20.70 15.31 -24.00
N LEU A 522 -21.54 15.96 -24.82
CA LEU A 522 -22.94 16.18 -24.51
C LEU A 522 -23.72 14.87 -24.59
N ALA A 523 -23.49 14.05 -25.61
CA ALA A 523 -24.07 12.71 -25.73
C ALA A 523 -23.63 11.82 -24.54
N GLU A 524 -22.33 11.76 -24.24
CA GLU A 524 -21.82 11.01 -23.07
C GLU A 524 -22.44 11.53 -21.76
N LYS A 525 -22.53 12.85 -21.55
CA LYS A 525 -23.24 13.43 -20.40
C LYS A 525 -24.72 13.04 -20.36
N GLN A 526 -25.40 12.98 -21.50
CA GLN A 526 -26.82 12.66 -21.60
C GLN A 526 -27.07 11.19 -21.24
N ASP A 527 -26.22 10.27 -21.69
CA ASP A 527 -26.30 8.86 -21.30
C ASP A 527 -26.04 8.67 -19.80
N TRP A 528 -24.97 9.27 -19.26
CA TRP A 528 -24.72 9.21 -17.82
C TRP A 528 -25.77 9.96 -16.97
N SER A 529 -26.51 10.93 -17.53
CA SER A 529 -27.60 11.62 -16.81
C SER A 529 -28.75 10.70 -16.40
N GLN A 530 -28.89 9.55 -17.06
CA GLN A 530 -29.86 8.51 -16.73
C GLN A 530 -29.49 7.73 -15.43
N VAL A 531 -28.23 7.82 -15.00
CA VAL A 531 -27.66 7.09 -13.85
C VAL A 531 -27.14 8.05 -12.77
N VAL A 532 -26.78 9.27 -13.14
CA VAL A 532 -26.10 10.26 -12.28
C VAL A 532 -26.75 11.62 -12.46
N ALA A 533 -27.33 12.17 -11.38
CA ALA A 533 -27.91 13.50 -11.41
C ALA A 533 -26.89 14.58 -11.82
N ILE A 534 -27.29 15.46 -12.76
CA ILE A 534 -26.50 16.63 -13.15
C ILE A 534 -26.60 17.69 -12.05
N GLU A 535 -25.46 18.29 -11.68
CA GLU A 535 -25.37 19.34 -10.66
C GLU A 535 -24.97 20.70 -11.26
N SER A 536 -25.45 21.80 -10.67
CA SER A 536 -24.99 23.13 -11.03
C SER A 536 -23.53 23.37 -10.58
N ALA A 537 -22.75 24.09 -11.38
CA ALA A 537 -21.41 24.51 -10.99
C ALA A 537 -21.39 25.39 -9.72
N ALA A 538 -22.51 26.05 -9.40
CA ALA A 538 -22.65 26.95 -8.26
C ALA A 538 -22.69 26.21 -6.92
N GLU A 539 -23.56 25.21 -6.78
CA GLU A 539 -23.67 24.43 -5.55
C GLU A 539 -22.44 23.55 -5.32
N CYS A 540 -21.89 22.96 -6.38
CA CYS A 540 -20.65 22.19 -6.31
C CYS A 540 -19.48 23.06 -5.78
N ALA A 541 -19.29 24.27 -6.33
CA ALA A 541 -18.27 25.20 -5.86
C ALA A 541 -18.47 25.62 -4.39
N LYS A 542 -19.70 25.89 -3.98
CA LYS A 542 -20.11 26.28 -2.63
C LYS A 542 -19.85 25.15 -1.62
N ALA A 543 -20.18 23.90 -1.99
CA ALA A 543 -19.87 22.71 -1.21
C ALA A 543 -18.36 22.47 -1.08
N VAL A 544 -17.60 22.71 -2.16
CA VAL A 544 -16.13 22.61 -2.18
C VAL A 544 -15.48 23.63 -1.25
N VAL A 545 -15.80 24.93 -1.35
CA VAL A 545 -15.25 25.96 -0.45
C VAL A 545 -15.67 25.70 1.00
N ASN A 546 -16.90 25.24 1.25
CA ASN A 546 -17.33 24.79 2.58
C ASN A 546 -16.52 23.60 3.10
N GLY A 547 -16.17 22.64 2.24
CA GLY A 547 -15.32 21.50 2.59
C GLY A 547 -13.88 21.90 2.93
N ILE A 548 -13.29 22.80 2.15
CA ILE A 548 -11.94 23.36 2.36
C ILE A 548 -11.88 24.13 3.68
N CYS A 549 -12.88 24.98 3.96
CA CYS A 549 -13.00 25.72 5.21
C CYS A 549 -13.08 24.80 6.44
N ARG A 550 -13.82 23.69 6.35
CA ARG A 550 -13.91 22.66 7.41
C ARG A 550 -12.72 21.69 7.46
N GLY A 551 -11.65 21.96 6.71
CA GLY A 551 -10.43 21.13 6.71
C GLY A 551 -10.58 19.73 6.11
N LYS A 552 -11.61 19.47 5.28
CA LYS A 552 -11.79 18.16 4.64
C LYS A 552 -10.59 17.83 3.74
N THR A 553 -10.00 16.65 3.93
CA THR A 553 -8.99 16.07 3.02
C THR A 553 -9.60 15.63 1.69
N PHE A 554 -10.88 15.26 1.70
CA PHE A 554 -11.65 14.85 0.53
C PHE A 554 -13.02 15.53 0.50
N VAL A 555 -13.40 16.06 -0.67
CA VAL A 555 -14.76 16.53 -0.96
C VAL A 555 -15.25 15.78 -2.19
N ALA A 556 -16.38 15.09 -2.08
CA ALA A 556 -17.11 14.59 -3.24
C ALA A 556 -18.48 15.27 -3.21
N GLU A 557 -18.90 15.82 -4.34
CA GLU A 557 -20.22 16.46 -4.50
C GLU A 557 -20.77 16.11 -5.90
N PRO A 558 -22.00 15.59 -6.02
CA PRO A 558 -22.94 15.29 -4.93
C PRO A 558 -22.43 14.14 -4.03
N SER A 559 -22.60 14.27 -2.71
CA SER A 559 -21.90 13.42 -1.72
C SER A 559 -22.08 11.90 -1.85
N TRP A 560 -23.14 11.43 -2.53
CA TRP A 560 -23.39 10.02 -2.84
C TRP A 560 -22.40 9.44 -3.85
N VAL A 561 -21.69 10.26 -4.64
CA VAL A 561 -20.63 9.85 -5.59
C VAL A 561 -19.54 8.98 -4.93
N ARG A 562 -19.38 9.08 -3.61
CA ARG A 562 -18.49 8.22 -2.81
C ARG A 562 -18.90 6.74 -2.81
N VAL A 563 -20.13 6.41 -3.21
CA VAL A 563 -20.59 5.02 -3.42
C VAL A 563 -19.92 4.41 -4.65
N LEU A 564 -19.64 5.18 -5.70
CA LEU A 564 -18.95 4.69 -6.91
C LEU A 564 -17.55 4.13 -6.58
N PHE A 565 -16.81 4.80 -5.67
CA PHE A 565 -15.53 4.31 -5.15
C PHE A 565 -15.66 2.94 -4.45
N TRP A 566 -16.71 2.74 -3.65
CA TRP A 566 -16.94 1.47 -2.96
C TRP A 566 -17.42 0.38 -3.92
N LEU A 567 -18.26 0.70 -4.90
CA LEU A 567 -18.64 -0.22 -5.97
C LEU A 567 -17.41 -0.68 -6.77
N SER A 568 -16.53 0.25 -7.19
CA SER A 568 -15.29 -0.09 -7.91
C SER A 568 -14.31 -0.92 -7.09
N ALA A 569 -14.34 -0.83 -5.77
CA ALA A 569 -13.45 -1.57 -4.87
C ALA A 569 -14.01 -2.93 -4.40
N ILE A 570 -15.34 -3.13 -4.45
CA ILE A 570 -16.01 -4.32 -3.88
C ILE A 570 -16.61 -5.23 -4.97
N CYS A 571 -17.14 -4.66 -6.05
CA CYS A 571 -17.69 -5.41 -7.18
C CYS A 571 -17.55 -4.57 -8.47
N PRO A 572 -16.32 -4.45 -9.02
CA PRO A 572 -16.05 -3.66 -10.22
C PRO A 572 -16.88 -4.13 -11.43
N GLU A 573 -17.33 -5.39 -11.45
CA GLU A 573 -18.17 -5.98 -12.48
C GLU A 573 -19.48 -5.20 -12.69
N LEU A 574 -20.06 -4.65 -11.62
CA LEU A 574 -21.28 -3.82 -11.69
C LEU A 574 -21.06 -2.47 -12.39
N LEU A 575 -19.81 -2.06 -12.61
CA LEU A 575 -19.44 -0.86 -13.36
C LEU A 575 -19.05 -1.19 -14.82
N ILE A 576 -18.93 -2.47 -15.20
CA ILE A 576 -18.61 -2.89 -16.56
C ILE A 576 -19.89 -2.90 -17.42
N SER A 577 -20.42 -1.71 -17.71
CA SER A 577 -21.38 -1.56 -18.79
C SER A 577 -20.66 -1.78 -20.13
N LYS A 578 -21.16 -2.70 -20.96
CA LYS A 578 -20.73 -2.77 -22.38
C LYS A 578 -21.32 -1.56 -23.10
N PRO A 579 -20.52 -0.60 -23.60
CA PRO A 579 -21.05 0.51 -24.36
C PRO A 579 -21.66 -0.01 -25.66
N LYS A 580 -22.80 0.56 -26.06
CA LYS A 580 -23.33 0.34 -27.42
C LYS A 580 -22.47 1.14 -28.38
N ARG A 581 -21.88 0.48 -29.39
CA ARG A 581 -21.60 1.17 -30.66
C ARG A 581 -22.95 1.37 -31.35
N ASN A 582 -23.19 2.60 -31.82
CA ASN A 582 -24.22 2.90 -32.82
C ASN A 582 -23.59 2.81 -34.22
#